data_AF-A0A194UUI4-F1
#
_entry.id   AF-A0A194UUI4-F1
#
_cell.length_a   1.000
_cell.length_b   1.000
_cell.length_c   1.000
_cell.angle_alpha   90.00
_cell.angle_beta   90.00
_cell.angle_gamma   90.00
#
_symmetry.space_group_name_H-M   'P 1'
#
loop_
_entity.id
_entity.type
_entity.pdbx_description
1 polymer ?
#
loop_
_entity_poly.entity_id
_entity_poly.type
_entity_poly.pdbx_seq_one_letter_code
_entity_poly.pdbx_strand_id
1 'polypeptide(L)'
;MKSFAITSAMLAAAVSANPTPTEEQQPNKRASLPTVTASGNAFWADKDRFYVRGIDYQPSGSSGMLDPLSDEDTCKRDIAEFKKLGINTVRVYTVDNSASHDSCMSQLADAGIYLILDVNNPLYSINRNSPAASYNDVYLQSVFATIDEFVKYDNTLAFFSGNEVVNDQTNTTLAAPYVKATTRDMRQYISKRSYRKVPVGYSAADVSQNRWQLAQYFNCGSDDERSDFFAFNDYSWCNTNFEQSGWNQKVQNFTGYGLPLFLSEYGCITNGRSFGEVEALMSDEMTPVYSGGLVYEYSEEGSGYGLVSIDGDTISTKSDFTAYSTALASNPAPTGDGGFTSTTNSAACPSADSDWLVSDTSLPAIPTGAEKYMTKGAGTGPGLTGDGSQNAGGTSTGEASSGSGSGSGTSTASASSSKSAGAGGPGPIDKGAFVVTGAVFFFTLVGTMLL
;
A
#
# COMPACT_ATOMS: atom_id res chain seq x y z
N MET A 1 58.05 -19.01 14.74
CA MET A 1 57.57 -17.81 14.02
C MET A 1 56.25 -18.15 13.38
N LYS A 2 55.19 -17.43 13.75
CA LYS A 2 53.80 -17.66 13.35
C LYS A 2 53.56 -17.01 11.98
N SER A 3 52.84 -17.70 11.09
CA SER A 3 52.10 -17.06 9.99
C SER A 3 50.94 -17.96 9.62
N PHE A 4 49.74 -17.56 10.05
CA PHE A 4 48.47 -18.07 9.55
C PHE A 4 47.92 -17.00 8.62
N ALA A 5 47.75 -17.34 7.34
CA ALA A 5 46.95 -16.55 6.42
C ALA A 5 45.52 -17.09 6.46
N ILE A 6 44.58 -16.28 6.97
CA ILE A 6 43.14 -16.57 6.90
C ILE A 6 42.63 -15.87 5.64
N THR A 7 42.25 -16.67 4.64
CA THR A 7 41.53 -16.20 3.45
C THR A 7 40.03 -16.31 3.74
N SER A 8 39.36 -15.17 3.92
CA SER A 8 37.89 -15.10 3.97
C SER A 8 37.34 -15.20 2.55
N ALA A 9 36.66 -16.29 2.24
CA ALA A 9 35.84 -16.39 1.03
C ALA A 9 34.44 -15.86 1.35
N MET A 10 34.06 -14.72 0.77
CA MET A 10 32.68 -14.24 0.75
C MET A 10 31.87 -15.12 -0.21
N LEU A 11 30.89 -15.85 0.32
CA LEU A 11 29.85 -16.48 -0.47
C LEU A 11 28.79 -15.43 -0.81
N ALA A 12 28.79 -14.96 -2.06
CA ALA A 12 27.67 -14.21 -2.61
C ALA A 12 26.52 -15.20 -2.86
N ALA A 13 25.44 -15.09 -2.08
CA ALA A 13 24.19 -15.79 -2.36
C ALA A 13 23.47 -15.06 -3.50
N ALA A 14 23.43 -15.67 -4.68
CA ALA A 14 22.55 -15.22 -5.76
C ALA A 14 21.11 -15.61 -5.41
N VAL A 15 20.28 -14.64 -5.06
CA VAL A 15 18.84 -14.82 -4.92
C VAL A 15 18.21 -14.64 -6.30
N SER A 16 17.84 -15.75 -6.94
CA SER A 16 16.99 -15.71 -8.14
C SER A 16 15.52 -15.76 -7.72
N ALA A 17 14.82 -14.64 -7.78
CA ALA A 17 13.37 -14.62 -7.68
C ALA A 17 12.77 -14.98 -9.05
N ASN A 18 12.05 -16.09 -9.12
CA ASN A 18 11.20 -16.37 -10.28
C ASN A 18 9.81 -15.74 -10.05
N PRO A 19 9.16 -15.21 -11.10
CA PRO A 19 7.81 -14.68 -10.98
C PRO A 19 6.82 -15.77 -10.55
N THR A 20 5.95 -15.44 -9.58
CA THR A 20 4.92 -16.35 -9.06
C THR A 20 3.63 -16.18 -9.89
N PRO A 21 3.03 -17.24 -10.46
CA PRO A 21 1.74 -17.15 -11.13
C PRO A 21 0.61 -16.94 -10.11
N THR A 22 -0.28 -15.99 -10.36
CA THR A 22 -1.50 -15.77 -9.59
C THR A 22 -2.55 -16.82 -10.00
N GLU A 23 -3.08 -17.60 -9.05
CA GLU A 23 -4.21 -18.50 -9.30
C GLU A 23 -5.55 -17.76 -9.22
N GLU A 24 -6.45 -18.09 -10.15
CA GLU A 24 -7.79 -17.50 -10.30
C GLU A 24 -8.74 -18.06 -9.22
N GLN A 25 -9.20 -17.19 -8.31
CA GLN A 25 -10.14 -17.55 -7.25
C GLN A 25 -11.57 -17.64 -7.81
N GLN A 26 -12.27 -18.76 -7.56
CA GLN A 26 -13.65 -18.96 -8.02
C GLN A 26 -14.64 -18.01 -7.28
N PRO A 27 -15.57 -17.35 -7.99
CA PRO A 27 -16.45 -16.36 -7.40
C PRO A 27 -17.61 -16.98 -6.61
N ASN A 28 -17.83 -16.51 -5.38
CA ASN A 28 -19.04 -16.78 -4.60
C ASN A 28 -20.06 -15.63 -4.76
N LYS A 29 -21.32 -16.01 -4.96
CA LYS A 29 -22.37 -15.16 -5.53
C LYS A 29 -23.20 -14.41 -4.46
N ARG A 30 -22.73 -13.25 -4.08
CA ARG A 30 -23.45 -11.95 -3.99
C ARG A 30 -22.54 -11.02 -4.79
N ALA A 31 -23.00 -10.01 -5.53
CA ALA A 31 -22.03 -9.17 -6.26
C ALA A 31 -21.26 -8.31 -5.24
N SER A 32 -20.33 -8.92 -4.51
CA SER A 32 -19.33 -8.26 -3.70
C SER A 32 -18.50 -7.43 -4.67
N LEU A 33 -18.39 -6.15 -4.39
CA LEU A 33 -17.42 -5.30 -5.05
C LEU A 33 -16.06 -6.01 -4.99
N PRO A 34 -15.38 -6.25 -6.12
CA PRO A 34 -14.13 -7.01 -6.11
C PRO A 34 -13.11 -6.32 -5.22
N THR A 35 -12.37 -7.08 -4.42
CA THR A 35 -11.33 -6.47 -3.58
C THR A 35 -10.23 -5.88 -4.46
N VAL A 36 -9.82 -4.65 -4.18
CA VAL A 36 -8.69 -4.04 -4.87
C VAL A 36 -7.37 -4.57 -4.30
N THR A 37 -6.43 -4.88 -5.20
CA THR A 37 -5.07 -5.31 -4.86
C THR A 37 -4.03 -4.44 -5.59
N ALA A 38 -2.80 -4.44 -5.11
CA ALA A 38 -1.66 -3.79 -5.76
C ALA A 38 -0.79 -4.83 -6.47
N SER A 39 -0.45 -4.58 -7.73
CA SER A 39 0.51 -5.41 -8.48
C SER A 39 1.22 -4.58 -9.55
N GLY A 40 2.54 -4.76 -9.65
CA GLY A 40 3.39 -3.85 -10.41
C GLY A 40 3.30 -2.43 -9.84
N ASN A 41 3.11 -1.43 -10.70
CA ASN A 41 2.83 -0.05 -10.30
C ASN A 41 1.34 0.35 -10.45
N ALA A 42 0.40 -0.59 -10.36
CA ALA A 42 -1.03 -0.30 -10.52
C ALA A 42 -1.92 -1.03 -9.50
N PHE A 43 -3.13 -0.52 -9.34
CA PHE A 43 -4.21 -1.18 -8.61
C PHE A 43 -5.09 -2.00 -9.55
N TRP A 44 -5.66 -3.08 -9.02
CA TRP A 44 -6.46 -4.04 -9.77
C TRP A 44 -7.70 -4.44 -9.00
N ALA A 45 -8.85 -4.32 -9.64
CA ALA A 45 -10.11 -4.93 -9.22
C ALA A 45 -10.30 -6.19 -10.06
N ASP A 46 -10.05 -7.35 -9.47
CA ASP A 46 -9.84 -8.61 -10.19
C ASP A 46 -8.77 -8.47 -11.29
N LYS A 47 -9.18 -8.52 -12.57
CA LYS A 47 -8.31 -8.41 -13.75
C LYS A 47 -8.35 -7.02 -14.40
N ASP A 48 -9.23 -6.16 -13.93
CA ASP A 48 -9.44 -4.85 -14.51
C ASP A 48 -8.62 -3.82 -13.73
N ARG A 49 -7.92 -2.95 -14.46
CA ARG A 49 -7.12 -1.89 -13.85
C ARG A 49 -8.04 -0.94 -13.09
N PHE A 50 -7.70 -0.69 -11.82
CA PHE A 50 -8.43 0.23 -10.98
C PHE A 50 -7.77 1.61 -10.98
N TYR A 51 -8.50 2.62 -11.43
CA TYR A 51 -8.12 4.02 -11.32
C TYR A 51 -8.94 4.68 -10.20
N VAL A 52 -8.25 5.33 -9.27
CA VAL A 52 -8.88 6.16 -8.23
C VAL A 52 -9.49 7.38 -8.90
N ARG A 53 -10.81 7.53 -8.79
CA ARG A 53 -11.58 8.67 -9.31
C ARG A 53 -12.49 9.11 -8.19
N GLY A 54 -11.90 9.83 -7.24
CA GLY A 54 -12.48 9.96 -5.91
C GLY A 54 -12.56 11.37 -5.36
N ILE A 55 -13.06 11.46 -4.14
CA ILE A 55 -13.17 12.70 -3.37
C ILE A 55 -12.74 12.47 -1.92
N ASP A 56 -12.17 13.49 -1.32
CA ASP A 56 -11.90 13.53 0.11
C ASP A 56 -13.20 13.82 0.87
N TYR A 57 -13.56 12.94 1.79
CA TYR A 57 -14.82 12.95 2.53
C TYR A 57 -14.59 12.97 4.04
N GLN A 58 -14.53 14.18 4.59
CA GLN A 58 -14.42 14.38 6.02
C GLN A 58 -15.20 15.63 6.44
N PRO A 59 -16.53 15.53 6.61
CA PRO A 59 -17.29 16.59 7.26
C PRO A 59 -16.65 16.93 8.61
N SER A 60 -16.47 18.23 8.91
CA SER A 60 -15.61 18.81 9.97
C SER A 60 -14.12 18.98 9.63
N GLY A 61 -13.72 18.68 8.40
CA GLY A 61 -12.36 18.84 7.87
C GLY A 61 -11.41 17.71 8.24
N SER A 62 -10.28 17.61 7.54
CA SER A 62 -9.28 16.51 7.66
C SER A 62 -8.66 16.34 9.06
N SER A 63 -8.76 17.34 9.94
CA SER A 63 -8.33 17.28 11.35
C SER A 63 -9.50 17.20 12.34
N GLY A 64 -10.72 17.07 11.84
CA GLY A 64 -11.94 16.93 12.62
C GLY A 64 -12.01 15.58 13.33
N MET A 65 -12.65 15.59 14.50
CA MET A 65 -12.91 14.39 15.33
C MET A 65 -14.35 13.91 15.14
N LEU A 66 -14.78 13.83 13.87
CA LEU A 66 -16.07 13.27 13.48
C LEU A 66 -15.81 12.05 12.63
N ASP A 67 -16.56 10.97 12.85
CA ASP A 67 -16.55 9.81 11.97
C ASP A 67 -17.80 9.82 11.08
N PRO A 68 -17.67 10.19 9.80
CA PRO A 68 -18.82 10.24 8.91
C PRO A 68 -19.31 8.85 8.49
N LEU A 69 -18.54 7.78 8.72
CA LEU A 69 -18.85 6.40 8.32
C LEU A 69 -19.61 5.63 9.41
N SER A 70 -19.68 6.16 10.63
CA SER A 70 -20.40 5.55 11.76
C SER A 70 -21.89 5.93 11.83
N ASP A 71 -22.31 6.96 11.09
CA ASP A 71 -23.68 7.48 11.09
C ASP A 71 -24.43 7.13 9.79
N GLU A 72 -25.46 6.29 9.90
CA GLU A 72 -26.19 5.75 8.74
C GLU A 72 -26.88 6.85 7.92
N ASP A 73 -27.49 7.84 8.58
CA ASP A 73 -28.25 8.89 7.90
C ASP A 73 -27.31 9.86 7.15
N THR A 74 -26.18 10.22 7.76
CA THR A 74 -25.10 10.99 7.14
C THR A 74 -24.59 10.27 5.89
N CYS A 75 -24.24 8.99 6.01
CA CYS A 75 -23.77 8.19 4.88
C CYS A 75 -24.80 8.14 3.76
N LYS A 76 -26.06 7.83 4.08
CA LYS A 76 -27.13 7.70 3.09
C LYS A 76 -27.35 9.01 2.32
N ARG A 77 -27.31 10.15 3.02
CA ARG A 77 -27.43 11.49 2.43
C ARG A 77 -26.28 11.74 1.46
N ASP A 78 -25.04 11.52 1.89
CA ASP A 78 -23.86 11.91 1.10
C ASP A 78 -23.55 10.93 -0.05
N ILE A 79 -23.81 9.63 0.14
CA ILE A 79 -23.67 8.61 -0.93
C ILE A 79 -24.61 8.91 -2.10
N ALA A 80 -25.78 9.49 -1.86
CA ALA A 80 -26.66 9.94 -2.93
C ALA A 80 -26.00 11.00 -3.82
N GLU A 81 -25.19 11.89 -3.24
CA GLU A 81 -24.44 12.91 -3.97
C GLU A 81 -23.18 12.33 -4.63
N PHE A 82 -22.49 11.39 -3.99
CA PHE A 82 -21.36 10.66 -4.61
C PHE A 82 -21.77 9.97 -5.90
N LYS A 83 -22.95 9.36 -5.93
CA LYS A 83 -23.50 8.75 -7.14
C LYS A 83 -23.79 9.76 -8.24
N LYS A 84 -24.17 10.99 -7.90
CA LYS A 84 -24.35 12.07 -8.88
C LYS A 84 -23.01 12.60 -9.39
N LEU A 85 -21.97 12.63 -8.54
CA LEU A 85 -20.60 12.95 -8.96
C LEU A 85 -20.04 11.90 -9.93
N GLY A 86 -20.40 10.63 -9.73
CA GLY A 86 -19.86 9.51 -10.52
C GLY A 86 -18.48 9.07 -10.07
N ILE A 87 -18.15 9.28 -8.79
CA ILE A 87 -16.91 8.80 -8.17
C ILE A 87 -16.96 7.30 -7.87
N ASN A 88 -15.79 6.69 -7.74
CA ASN A 88 -15.63 5.29 -7.30
C ASN A 88 -14.88 5.12 -5.98
N THR A 89 -14.35 6.22 -5.40
CA THR A 89 -13.54 6.15 -4.18
C THR A 89 -13.81 7.36 -3.30
N VAL A 90 -13.89 7.15 -1.99
CA VAL A 90 -13.78 8.20 -0.98
C VAL A 90 -12.51 8.00 -0.16
N ARG A 91 -11.88 9.10 0.26
CA ARG A 91 -10.86 9.07 1.31
C ARG A 91 -11.44 9.64 2.60
N VAL A 92 -11.25 8.95 3.71
CA VAL A 92 -11.68 9.41 5.04
C VAL A 92 -10.44 9.48 5.93
N TYR A 93 -10.32 10.57 6.69
CA TYR A 93 -9.12 10.90 7.48
C TYR A 93 -9.23 10.44 8.94
N THR A 94 -10.46 10.40 9.47
CA THR A 94 -10.74 10.07 10.87
C THR A 94 -11.96 9.16 10.96
N VAL A 95 -11.82 8.05 11.69
CA VAL A 95 -12.90 7.12 12.05
C VAL A 95 -12.84 6.76 13.54
N ASP A 96 -13.97 6.39 14.11
CA ASP A 96 -14.06 5.84 15.46
C ASP A 96 -13.91 4.31 15.39
N ASN A 97 -12.69 3.82 15.62
CA ASN A 97 -12.39 2.39 15.63
C ASN A 97 -12.99 1.60 16.80
N SER A 98 -13.87 2.21 17.61
CA SER A 98 -14.73 1.53 18.59
C SER A 98 -16.19 1.41 18.14
N ALA A 99 -16.58 2.11 17.07
CA ALA A 99 -17.91 2.07 16.47
C ALA A 99 -18.01 1.03 15.34
N SER A 100 -19.24 0.71 14.96
CA SER A 100 -19.54 -0.19 13.83
C SER A 100 -19.74 0.62 12.55
N HIS A 101 -19.16 0.16 11.45
CA HIS A 101 -19.27 0.81 10.13
C HIS A 101 -20.06 -0.03 9.11
N ASP A 102 -20.64 -1.16 9.55
CA ASP A 102 -21.27 -2.14 8.67
C ASP A 102 -22.34 -1.52 7.74
N SER A 103 -23.17 -0.61 8.25
CA SER A 103 -24.24 0.03 7.48
C SER A 103 -23.69 0.93 6.37
N CYS A 104 -22.78 1.85 6.71
CA CYS A 104 -22.22 2.78 5.74
C CYS A 104 -21.34 2.08 4.70
N MET A 105 -20.48 1.15 5.14
CA MET A 105 -19.60 0.40 4.24
C MET A 105 -20.40 -0.46 3.25
N SER A 106 -21.52 -1.04 3.70
CA SER A 106 -22.45 -1.74 2.80
C SER A 106 -23.10 -0.80 1.79
N GLN A 107 -23.53 0.39 2.19
CA GLN A 107 -24.11 1.37 1.27
C GLN A 107 -23.09 1.91 0.25
N LEU A 108 -21.84 2.12 0.66
CA LEU A 108 -20.75 2.45 -0.25
C LEU A 108 -20.52 1.32 -1.26
N ALA A 109 -20.45 0.07 -0.79
CA ALA A 109 -20.28 -1.09 -1.67
C ALA A 109 -21.43 -1.25 -2.67
N ASP A 110 -22.69 -1.09 -2.23
CA ASP A 110 -23.89 -1.10 -3.09
C ASP A 110 -23.88 0.04 -4.13
N ALA A 111 -23.20 1.15 -3.82
CA ALA A 111 -22.99 2.27 -4.73
C ALA A 111 -21.77 2.08 -5.65
N GLY A 112 -20.98 1.02 -5.48
CA GLY A 112 -19.75 0.79 -6.24
C GLY A 112 -18.55 1.63 -5.77
N ILE A 113 -18.59 2.11 -4.52
CA ILE A 113 -17.62 3.06 -3.97
C ILE A 113 -16.71 2.36 -2.96
N TYR A 114 -15.42 2.58 -3.13
CA TYR A 114 -14.35 2.10 -2.26
C TYR A 114 -13.92 3.16 -1.24
N LEU A 115 -13.31 2.70 -0.16
CA LEU A 115 -12.73 3.52 0.90
C LEU A 115 -11.20 3.44 0.87
N ILE A 116 -10.53 4.59 0.82
CA ILE A 116 -9.15 4.74 1.27
C ILE A 116 -9.19 5.37 2.67
N LEU A 117 -8.54 4.75 3.64
CA LEU A 117 -8.66 5.15 5.04
C LEU A 117 -7.32 5.50 5.66
N ASP A 118 -7.21 6.69 6.23
CA ASP A 118 -6.14 7.01 7.17
C ASP A 118 -6.39 6.27 8.49
N VAL A 119 -5.43 5.45 8.94
CA VAL A 119 -5.58 4.70 10.20
C VAL A 119 -5.25 5.52 11.44
N ASN A 120 -4.87 6.77 11.24
CA ASN A 120 -4.44 7.72 12.24
C ASN A 120 -5.57 8.69 12.56
N ASN A 121 -5.48 9.37 13.70
CA ASN A 121 -6.31 10.54 13.98
C ASN A 121 -5.52 11.55 14.82
N PRO A 122 -6.06 12.75 15.12
CA PRO A 122 -5.37 13.77 15.91
C PRO A 122 -4.82 13.28 17.27
N LEU A 123 -5.45 12.29 17.91
CA LEU A 123 -5.02 11.72 19.19
C LEU A 123 -4.01 10.58 19.03
N TYR A 124 -4.08 9.83 17.92
CA TYR A 124 -3.29 8.64 17.63
C TYR A 124 -2.56 8.80 16.28
N SER A 125 -1.38 9.40 16.32
CA SER A 125 -0.57 9.67 15.12
C SER A 125 0.90 9.86 15.48
N ILE A 126 1.78 9.69 14.49
CA ILE A 126 3.19 10.09 14.62
C ILE A 126 3.29 11.61 14.68
N ASN A 127 3.86 12.13 15.77
CA ASN A 127 4.16 13.54 15.91
C ASN A 127 5.50 13.85 15.25
N ARG A 128 5.47 14.60 14.15
CA ARG A 128 6.64 15.01 13.37
C ARG A 128 7.73 15.73 14.19
N ASN A 129 7.38 16.38 15.31
CA ASN A 129 8.32 17.06 16.20
C ASN A 129 8.94 16.14 17.25
N SER A 130 8.30 15.01 17.56
CA SER A 130 8.78 14.01 18.52
C SER A 130 8.41 12.59 18.04
N PRO A 131 8.96 12.15 16.89
CA PRO A 131 8.48 10.93 16.24
C PRO A 131 8.86 9.67 17.02
N ALA A 132 10.00 9.69 17.72
CA ALA A 132 10.44 8.57 18.56
C ALA A 132 9.50 8.27 19.72
N ALA A 133 9.02 9.31 20.42
CA ALA A 133 8.13 9.15 21.58
C ALA A 133 6.70 8.75 21.16
N SER A 134 6.24 9.24 20.00
CA SER A 134 4.89 8.99 19.48
C SER A 134 4.75 7.63 18.78
N TYR A 135 5.86 7.00 18.38
CA TYR A 135 5.90 5.60 17.95
C TYR A 135 6.03 4.65 19.16
N ASN A 136 4.88 4.28 19.70
CA ASN A 136 4.76 3.47 20.92
C ASN A 136 3.62 2.43 20.82
N ASP A 137 3.52 1.57 21.83
CA ASP A 137 2.54 0.49 21.84
C ASP A 137 1.09 0.92 22.02
N VAL A 138 0.81 2.11 22.55
CA VAL A 138 -0.55 2.67 22.63
C VAL A 138 -1.00 3.15 21.26
N TYR A 139 -0.11 3.83 20.53
CA TYR A 139 -0.35 4.26 19.15
C TYR A 139 -0.63 3.06 18.22
N LEU A 140 0.27 2.07 18.23
CA LEU A 140 0.12 0.89 17.37
C LEU A 140 -1.12 0.06 17.70
N GLN A 141 -1.57 0.05 18.95
CA GLN A 141 -2.84 -0.58 19.31
C GLN A 141 -4.02 0.06 18.57
N SER A 142 -4.10 1.40 18.57
CA SER A 142 -5.16 2.12 17.85
C SER A 142 -5.11 1.86 16.34
N VAL A 143 -3.91 1.93 15.75
CA VAL A 143 -3.68 1.63 14.33
C VAL A 143 -4.16 0.22 13.96
N PHE A 144 -3.78 -0.79 14.75
CA PHE A 144 -4.17 -2.18 14.49
C PHE A 144 -5.66 -2.42 14.74
N ALA A 145 -6.28 -1.72 15.69
CA ALA A 145 -7.73 -1.79 15.91
C ALA A 145 -8.51 -1.20 14.73
N THR A 146 -8.03 -0.12 14.13
CA THR A 146 -8.60 0.42 12.89
C THR A 146 -8.49 -0.58 11.74
N ILE A 147 -7.35 -1.29 11.60
CA ILE A 147 -7.22 -2.37 10.63
C ILE A 147 -8.24 -3.49 10.91
N ASP A 148 -8.36 -3.96 12.17
CA ASP A 148 -9.31 -5.01 12.55
C ASP A 148 -10.75 -4.65 12.16
N GLU A 149 -11.15 -3.39 12.35
CA GLU A 149 -12.50 -2.92 12.03
C GLU A 149 -12.74 -2.81 10.52
N PHE A 150 -11.78 -2.36 9.72
CA PHE A 150 -12.02 -2.05 8.30
C PHE A 150 -11.55 -3.11 7.30
N VAL A 151 -10.67 -4.03 7.71
CA VAL A 151 -10.12 -5.06 6.80
C VAL A 151 -11.19 -6.04 6.30
N LYS A 152 -12.27 -6.21 7.08
CA LYS A 152 -13.39 -7.13 6.79
C LYS A 152 -14.28 -6.68 5.63
N TYR A 153 -14.25 -5.40 5.25
CA TYR A 153 -15.06 -4.88 4.14
C TYR A 153 -14.30 -5.01 2.82
N ASP A 154 -14.93 -5.62 1.81
CA ASP A 154 -14.29 -5.83 0.49
C ASP A 154 -13.94 -4.51 -0.21
N ASN A 155 -14.73 -3.47 0.03
CA ASN A 155 -14.55 -2.14 -0.54
C ASN A 155 -13.57 -1.25 0.24
N THR A 156 -12.87 -1.74 1.28
CA THR A 156 -11.70 -1.03 1.82
C THR A 156 -10.53 -1.19 0.84
N LEU A 157 -10.24 -0.17 0.03
CA LEU A 157 -9.22 -0.21 -1.00
C LEU A 157 -7.82 -0.21 -0.39
N ALA A 158 -7.53 0.71 0.51
CA ALA A 158 -6.18 0.92 1.02
C ALA A 158 -6.18 1.61 2.39
N PHE A 159 -5.06 1.44 3.10
CA PHE A 159 -4.77 2.17 4.33
C PHE A 159 -3.59 3.14 4.18
N PHE A 160 -3.74 4.36 4.69
CA PHE A 160 -2.63 5.29 4.87
C PHE A 160 -2.04 5.18 6.27
N SER A 161 -0.75 4.86 6.36
CA SER A 161 0.01 4.79 7.63
C SER A 161 0.34 6.17 8.21
N GLY A 162 0.18 7.23 7.43
CA GLY A 162 0.35 8.62 7.84
C GLY A 162 -0.01 9.60 6.71
N ASN A 163 -0.26 10.85 7.09
CA ASN A 163 -0.57 11.95 6.19
C ASN A 163 0.32 13.16 6.50
N GLU A 164 1.13 13.59 5.53
CA GLU A 164 1.99 14.78 5.60
C GLU A 164 2.77 14.93 6.93
N VAL A 165 3.23 13.81 7.48
CA VAL A 165 4.07 13.83 8.69
C VAL A 165 5.39 14.53 8.37
N VAL A 166 6.01 14.15 7.26
CA VAL A 166 7.09 14.89 6.61
C VAL A 166 6.49 16.01 5.76
N ASN A 167 6.90 17.25 5.99
CA ASN A 167 6.42 18.43 5.29
C ASN A 167 7.59 19.30 4.77
N ASP A 168 7.32 20.58 4.53
CA ASP A 168 8.26 21.56 3.97
C ASP A 168 9.43 21.90 4.91
N GLN A 169 9.34 21.54 6.18
CA GLN A 169 10.42 21.73 7.14
C GLN A 169 11.37 20.54 7.11
N THR A 170 12.64 20.79 6.77
CA THR A 170 13.70 19.77 6.64
C THR A 170 13.82 18.84 7.85
N ASN A 171 13.66 19.35 9.07
CA ASN A 171 13.73 18.56 10.30
C ASN A 171 12.64 17.47 10.39
N THR A 172 11.50 17.64 9.73
CA THR A 172 10.41 16.66 9.73
C THR A 172 10.76 15.39 8.94
N THR A 173 11.78 15.44 8.06
CA THR A 173 12.30 14.23 7.39
C THR A 173 12.77 13.17 8.38
N LEU A 174 13.20 13.55 9.59
CA LEU A 174 13.55 12.63 10.67
C LEU A 174 12.38 11.80 11.22
N ALA A 175 11.14 12.14 10.85
CA ALA A 175 9.96 11.33 11.15
C ALA A 175 9.75 10.18 10.14
N ALA A 176 10.37 10.23 8.95
CA ALA A 176 10.19 9.23 7.90
C ALA A 176 10.48 7.78 8.36
N PRO A 177 11.54 7.49 9.15
CA PRO A 177 11.78 6.13 9.65
C PRO A 177 10.62 5.58 10.50
N TYR A 178 9.96 6.43 11.27
CA TYR A 178 8.86 6.03 12.14
C TYR A 178 7.57 5.78 11.36
N VAL A 179 7.28 6.62 10.36
CA VAL A 179 6.14 6.39 9.47
C VAL A 179 6.34 5.12 8.64
N LYS A 180 7.55 4.90 8.12
CA LYS A 180 7.89 3.68 7.38
C LYS A 180 7.85 2.44 8.28
N ALA A 181 8.26 2.55 9.56
CA ALA A 181 8.07 1.48 10.54
C ALA A 181 6.59 1.20 10.83
N THR A 182 5.73 2.22 10.92
CA THR A 182 4.28 2.04 11.00
C THR A 182 3.76 1.28 9.77
N THR A 183 4.14 1.69 8.55
CA THR A 183 3.77 0.96 7.32
C THR A 183 4.17 -0.52 7.39
N ARG A 184 5.44 -0.79 7.74
CA ARG A 184 5.96 -2.15 7.91
C ARG A 184 5.12 -2.94 8.90
N ASP A 185 4.85 -2.38 10.08
CA ASP A 185 4.15 -3.08 11.15
C ASP A 185 2.66 -3.30 10.83
N MET A 186 2.01 -2.38 10.13
CA MET A 186 0.64 -2.59 9.61
C MET A 186 0.58 -3.78 8.65
N ARG A 187 1.52 -3.86 7.71
CA ARG A 187 1.61 -4.98 6.75
C ARG A 187 1.91 -6.30 7.45
N GLN A 188 2.81 -6.28 8.43
CA GLN A 188 3.08 -7.45 9.28
C GLN A 188 1.84 -7.88 10.05
N TYR A 189 1.10 -6.94 10.64
CA TYR A 189 -0.11 -7.23 11.39
C TYR A 189 -1.16 -7.90 10.50
N ILE A 190 -1.46 -7.31 9.33
CA ILE A 190 -2.35 -7.89 8.31
C ILE A 190 -1.93 -9.33 7.96
N SER A 191 -0.63 -9.56 7.72
CA SER A 191 -0.11 -10.88 7.38
C SER A 191 -0.21 -11.88 8.53
N LYS A 192 0.21 -11.52 9.75
CA LYS A 192 0.21 -12.40 10.94
C LYS A 192 -1.21 -12.80 11.35
N ARG A 193 -2.17 -11.91 11.12
CA ARG A 193 -3.60 -12.13 11.35
C ARG A 193 -4.27 -12.93 10.24
N SER A 194 -3.56 -13.25 9.16
CA SER A 194 -4.09 -13.93 7.98
C SER A 194 -5.29 -13.21 7.37
N TYR A 195 -5.29 -11.88 7.41
CA TYR A 195 -6.30 -11.07 6.76
C TYR A 195 -6.07 -10.98 5.25
N ARG A 196 -7.07 -10.48 4.53
CA ARG A 196 -6.85 -10.10 3.12
C ARG A 196 -5.79 -9.01 3.04
N LYS A 197 -5.01 -9.02 1.96
CA LYS A 197 -3.88 -8.11 1.75
C LYS A 197 -4.35 -6.73 1.28
N VAL A 198 -4.94 -5.94 2.17
CA VAL A 198 -5.22 -4.52 1.91
C VAL A 198 -3.90 -3.79 1.72
N PRO A 199 -3.67 -3.11 0.59
CA PRO A 199 -2.49 -2.27 0.40
C PRO A 199 -2.32 -1.24 1.53
N VAL A 200 -1.09 -1.08 2.02
CA VAL A 200 -0.71 -0.04 2.98
C VAL A 200 0.35 0.88 2.38
N GLY A 201 0.10 2.18 2.47
CA GLY A 201 0.97 3.21 1.89
C GLY A 201 0.98 4.49 2.71
N TYR A 202 1.50 5.56 2.12
CA TYR A 202 1.69 6.85 2.77
C TYR A 202 1.18 7.99 1.88
N SER A 203 0.53 8.99 2.49
CA SER A 203 0.10 10.23 1.84
C SER A 203 1.10 11.34 2.18
N ALA A 204 1.86 11.80 1.20
CA ALA A 204 2.89 12.81 1.37
C ALA A 204 2.45 14.22 0.94
N ALA A 205 3.13 15.25 1.43
CA ALA A 205 3.01 16.60 0.88
C ALA A 205 3.85 16.72 -0.41
N ASP A 206 3.39 17.51 -1.40
CA ASP A 206 4.15 17.78 -2.65
C ASP A 206 5.30 18.79 -2.46
N VAL A 207 6.26 18.49 -1.59
CA VAL A 207 7.39 19.39 -1.29
C VAL A 207 8.50 19.21 -2.33
N SER A 208 8.75 20.24 -3.15
CA SER A 208 9.69 20.16 -4.28
C SER A 208 11.10 19.69 -3.91
N GLN A 209 11.55 20.03 -2.69
CA GLN A 209 12.89 19.79 -2.19
C GLN A 209 13.12 18.33 -1.78
N ASN A 210 12.07 17.62 -1.32
CA ASN A 210 12.21 16.28 -0.75
C ASN A 210 11.25 15.23 -1.34
N ARG A 211 10.30 15.59 -2.21
CA ARG A 211 9.28 14.66 -2.76
C ARG A 211 9.87 13.39 -3.34
N TRP A 212 10.99 13.52 -4.04
CA TRP A 212 11.63 12.38 -4.71
C TRP A 212 12.38 11.51 -3.70
N GLN A 213 13.16 12.11 -2.81
CA GLN A 213 13.84 11.41 -1.72
C GLN A 213 12.83 10.67 -0.85
N LEU A 214 11.72 11.32 -0.50
CA LEU A 214 10.64 10.73 0.29
C LEU A 214 10.00 9.53 -0.42
N ALA A 215 9.64 9.69 -1.71
CA ALA A 215 9.12 8.58 -2.49
C ALA A 215 10.13 7.41 -2.58
N GLN A 216 11.40 7.70 -2.89
CA GLN A 216 12.45 6.67 -2.91
C GLN A 216 12.58 5.99 -1.55
N TYR A 217 12.53 6.73 -0.45
CA TYR A 217 12.65 6.18 0.90
C TYR A 217 11.53 5.17 1.21
N PHE A 218 10.29 5.45 0.81
CA PHE A 218 9.16 4.53 1.01
C PHE A 218 9.16 3.31 0.07
N ASN A 219 9.93 3.34 -1.02
CA ASN A 219 10.12 2.19 -1.93
C ASN A 219 11.52 1.52 -1.82
N CYS A 220 12.37 1.94 -0.90
CA CYS A 220 13.69 1.30 -0.71
C CYS A 220 13.69 0.29 0.44
N GLY A 221 14.74 -0.52 0.55
CA GLY A 221 14.90 -1.51 1.61
C GLY A 221 14.27 -2.86 1.27
N SER A 222 14.06 -3.70 2.29
CA SER A 222 13.50 -5.04 2.13
C SER A 222 12.00 -5.00 1.80
N ASP A 223 11.47 -6.06 1.18
CA ASP A 223 10.09 -6.08 0.68
C ASP A 223 9.03 -5.90 1.78
N ASP A 224 9.29 -6.30 3.02
CA ASP A 224 8.40 -6.06 4.16
C ASP A 224 8.41 -4.60 4.65
N GLU A 225 9.48 -3.84 4.35
CA GLU A 225 9.64 -2.44 4.74
C GLU A 225 9.14 -1.44 3.69
N ARG A 226 8.98 -1.89 2.44
CA ARG A 226 8.46 -1.08 1.33
C ARG A 226 6.95 -0.90 1.46
N SER A 227 6.45 0.29 1.13
CA SER A 227 5.01 0.51 1.00
C SER A 227 4.43 -0.31 -0.15
N ASP A 228 3.14 -0.63 -0.08
CA ASP A 228 2.42 -1.23 -1.22
C ASP A 228 2.02 -0.19 -2.27
N PHE A 229 2.02 1.10 -1.91
CA PHE A 229 1.79 2.25 -2.79
C PHE A 229 2.35 3.54 -2.17
N PHE A 230 2.45 4.60 -2.97
CA PHE A 230 2.78 5.95 -2.50
C PHE A 230 1.76 6.94 -3.08
N ALA A 231 1.35 7.92 -2.30
CA ALA A 231 0.47 8.98 -2.78
C ALA A 231 0.94 10.33 -2.25
N PHE A 232 0.54 11.40 -2.92
CA PHE A 232 0.83 12.74 -2.43
C PHE A 232 -0.21 13.76 -2.83
N ASN A 233 -0.28 14.81 -2.02
CA ASN A 233 -1.19 15.92 -2.11
C ASN A 233 -0.63 16.95 -3.10
N ASP A 234 -1.21 17.03 -4.30
CA ASP A 234 -0.68 17.78 -5.43
C ASP A 234 -1.66 18.85 -5.91
N TYR A 235 -1.34 20.10 -5.59
CA TYR A 235 -2.13 21.27 -5.96
C TYR A 235 -1.44 22.11 -7.05
N SER A 236 -0.49 21.56 -7.81
CA SER A 236 0.27 22.35 -8.79
C SER A 236 -0.51 22.68 -10.08
N TRP A 237 -1.64 22.02 -10.31
CA TRP A 237 -2.55 22.35 -11.41
C TRP A 237 -3.66 23.31 -10.94
N CYS A 238 -3.60 24.57 -11.37
CA CYS A 238 -4.55 25.63 -10.99
C CYS A 238 -5.27 26.21 -12.23
N ASN A 239 -6.17 25.40 -12.82
CA ASN A 239 -6.80 25.67 -14.13
C ASN A 239 -5.77 25.95 -15.25
N THR A 240 -4.74 25.10 -15.29
CA THR A 240 -3.61 25.20 -16.22
C THR A 240 -3.62 24.03 -17.22
N ASN A 241 -2.44 23.61 -17.70
CA ASN A 241 -2.23 22.43 -18.53
C ASN A 241 -1.09 21.56 -17.98
N PHE A 242 -0.81 20.44 -18.65
CA PHE A 242 0.12 19.41 -18.21
C PHE A 242 1.57 19.91 -18.05
N GLU A 243 2.02 20.82 -18.91
CA GLU A 243 3.36 21.42 -18.83
C GLU A 243 3.43 22.53 -17.77
N GLN A 244 2.44 23.42 -17.74
CA GLN A 244 2.44 24.56 -16.81
C GLN A 244 2.29 24.14 -15.36
N SER A 245 1.50 23.09 -15.10
CA SER A 245 1.38 22.47 -13.77
C SER A 245 2.65 21.74 -13.34
N GLY A 246 3.57 21.47 -14.28
CA GLY A 246 4.77 20.66 -14.05
C GLY A 246 4.50 19.15 -13.96
N TRP A 247 3.28 18.69 -14.23
CA TRP A 247 2.93 17.26 -14.18
C TRP A 247 3.69 16.43 -15.20
N ASN A 248 4.04 17.00 -16.36
CA ASN A 248 4.93 16.36 -17.32
C ASN A 248 6.30 15.98 -16.70
N GLN A 249 6.88 16.87 -15.88
CA GLN A 249 8.14 16.60 -15.18
C GLN A 249 7.95 15.59 -14.05
N LYS A 250 6.80 15.63 -13.35
CA LYS A 250 6.48 14.64 -12.31
C LYS A 250 6.36 13.23 -12.93
N VAL A 251 5.62 13.07 -14.02
CA VAL A 251 5.55 11.80 -14.77
C VAL A 251 6.94 11.32 -15.18
N GLN A 252 7.78 12.21 -15.73
CA GLN A 252 9.14 11.83 -16.12
C GLN A 252 9.95 11.34 -14.91
N ASN A 253 9.87 12.02 -13.77
CA ASN A 253 10.61 11.66 -12.56
C ASN A 253 10.11 10.37 -11.91
N PHE A 254 8.81 10.11 -11.95
CA PHE A 254 8.18 8.93 -11.36
C PHE A 254 8.06 7.75 -12.34
N THR A 255 8.50 7.90 -13.59
CA THR A 255 8.57 6.78 -14.54
C THR A 255 9.51 5.70 -14.00
N GLY A 256 8.99 4.48 -13.86
CA GLY A 256 9.74 3.37 -13.26
C GLY A 256 9.84 3.40 -11.74
N TYR A 257 9.07 4.25 -11.04
CA TYR A 257 9.06 4.32 -9.57
C TYR A 257 8.77 2.96 -8.92
N GLY A 258 7.88 2.16 -9.51
CA GLY A 258 7.75 0.74 -9.18
C GLY A 258 6.72 0.38 -8.10
N LEU A 259 5.97 1.35 -7.58
CA LEU A 259 4.78 1.13 -6.77
C LEU A 259 3.60 1.87 -7.40
N PRO A 260 2.34 1.46 -7.15
CA PRO A 260 1.18 2.29 -7.43
C PRO A 260 1.35 3.69 -6.87
N LEU A 261 1.09 4.67 -7.73
CA LEU A 261 1.18 6.09 -7.43
C LEU A 261 -0.15 6.75 -7.75
N PHE A 262 -0.68 7.59 -6.89
CA PHE A 262 -1.87 8.40 -7.18
C PHE A 262 -1.83 9.72 -6.40
N LEU A 263 -2.68 10.66 -6.79
CA LEU A 263 -2.81 11.92 -6.06
C LEU A 263 -3.80 11.71 -4.92
N SER A 264 -3.30 11.70 -3.68
CA SER A 264 -4.15 11.54 -2.49
C SER A 264 -5.04 12.74 -2.25
N GLU A 265 -4.66 13.91 -2.79
CA GLU A 265 -5.46 15.13 -2.88
C GLU A 265 -5.04 15.89 -4.15
N TYR A 266 -5.99 16.56 -4.82
CA TYR A 266 -5.76 17.58 -5.84
C TYR A 266 -6.92 18.58 -5.89
N GLY A 267 -6.78 19.62 -6.72
CA GLY A 267 -7.89 20.53 -7.04
C GLY A 267 -7.64 21.94 -6.54
N CYS A 268 -6.55 22.56 -6.98
CA CYS A 268 -6.17 23.92 -6.63
C CYS A 268 -7.32 24.92 -6.90
N ILE A 269 -7.65 25.74 -5.90
CA ILE A 269 -8.73 26.74 -6.01
C ILE A 269 -8.30 28.05 -6.70
N THR A 270 -7.00 28.21 -6.98
CA THR A 270 -6.50 29.41 -7.66
C THR A 270 -7.00 29.43 -9.11
N ASN A 271 -7.56 30.57 -9.54
CA ASN A 271 -8.22 30.75 -10.84
C ASN A 271 -9.53 29.94 -11.02
N GLY A 272 -10.16 29.50 -9.92
CA GLY A 272 -11.35 28.65 -9.93
C GLY A 272 -11.03 27.19 -10.24
N ARG A 273 -12.04 26.33 -10.34
CA ARG A 273 -11.88 24.89 -10.63
C ARG A 273 -12.75 24.44 -11.78
N SER A 274 -12.11 24.21 -12.93
CA SER A 274 -12.74 23.60 -14.11
C SER A 274 -12.52 22.08 -14.17
N PHE A 275 -11.61 21.57 -13.34
CA PHE A 275 -11.22 20.15 -13.25
C PHE A 275 -10.67 19.56 -14.56
N GLY A 276 -10.00 20.37 -15.38
CA GLY A 276 -9.28 19.91 -16.56
C GLY A 276 -8.17 18.90 -16.24
N GLU A 277 -7.66 18.90 -15.00
CA GLU A 277 -6.73 17.90 -14.49
C GLU A 277 -7.30 16.46 -14.49
N VAL A 278 -8.62 16.28 -14.51
CA VAL A 278 -9.25 14.95 -14.63
C VAL A 278 -8.99 14.34 -16.00
N GLU A 279 -9.00 15.15 -17.07
CA GLU A 279 -8.60 14.71 -18.41
C GLU A 279 -7.14 14.24 -18.40
N ALA A 280 -6.24 15.05 -17.83
CA ALA A 280 -4.83 14.70 -17.72
C ALA A 280 -4.62 13.43 -16.88
N LEU A 281 -5.31 13.27 -15.75
CA LEU A 281 -5.21 12.06 -14.91
C LEU A 281 -5.57 10.77 -15.66
N MET A 282 -6.47 10.86 -16.63
CA MET A 282 -6.95 9.72 -17.42
C MET A 282 -6.26 9.62 -18.79
N SER A 283 -5.22 10.42 -19.07
CA SER A 283 -4.55 10.43 -20.38
C SER A 283 -3.46 9.35 -20.50
N ASP A 284 -3.06 9.04 -21.73
CA ASP A 284 -1.97 8.09 -22.02
C ASP A 284 -0.60 8.61 -21.57
N GLU A 285 -0.45 9.92 -21.33
CA GLU A 285 0.76 10.50 -20.75
C GLU A 285 0.87 10.26 -19.25
N MET A 286 -0.25 10.24 -18.51
CA MET A 286 -0.25 10.16 -17.05
C MET A 286 -0.42 8.73 -16.54
N THR A 287 -1.28 7.95 -17.20
CA THR A 287 -1.72 6.63 -16.73
C THR A 287 -0.63 5.55 -16.70
N PRO A 288 0.48 5.59 -17.46
CA PRO A 288 1.59 4.65 -17.25
C PRO A 288 2.23 4.75 -15.86
N VAL A 289 2.11 5.92 -15.21
CA VAL A 289 2.76 6.24 -13.94
C VAL A 289 1.75 6.36 -12.79
N TYR A 290 0.63 7.06 -13.01
CA TYR A 290 -0.37 7.34 -11.98
C TYR A 290 -1.63 6.48 -12.13
N SER A 291 -2.27 6.21 -11.00
CA SER A 291 -3.50 5.44 -10.86
C SER A 291 -4.68 6.34 -10.47
N GLY A 292 -4.70 7.58 -10.97
CA GLY A 292 -5.75 8.56 -10.71
C GLY A 292 -5.52 9.43 -9.47
N GLY A 293 -6.61 9.85 -8.81
CA GLY A 293 -6.54 10.66 -7.60
C GLY A 293 -7.89 11.03 -7.00
N LEU A 294 -7.84 11.78 -5.89
CA LEU A 294 -9.01 12.31 -5.18
C LEU A 294 -9.03 13.84 -5.15
N VAL A 295 -10.19 14.44 -5.43
CA VAL A 295 -10.36 15.88 -5.30
C VAL A 295 -10.58 16.28 -3.83
N TYR A 296 -9.91 17.33 -3.38
CA TYR A 296 -10.11 17.95 -2.08
C TYR A 296 -11.08 19.14 -2.21
N GLU A 297 -12.22 19.19 -1.52
CA GLU A 297 -12.85 18.19 -0.65
C GLU A 297 -14.39 18.24 -0.80
N TYR A 298 -15.11 17.27 -0.25
CA TYR A 298 -16.57 17.19 -0.36
C TYR A 298 -17.30 18.37 0.30
N SER A 299 -17.14 18.55 1.61
CA SER A 299 -17.87 19.56 2.39
C SER A 299 -17.09 20.87 2.49
N GLU A 300 -17.80 22.00 2.45
CA GLU A 300 -17.20 23.31 2.66
C GLU A 300 -16.95 23.58 4.15
N GLU A 301 -15.68 23.65 4.52
CA GLU A 301 -15.22 23.86 5.89
C GLU A 301 -14.60 25.26 6.13
N GLY A 302 -14.79 26.19 5.18
CA GLY A 302 -14.31 27.58 5.25
C GLY A 302 -13.00 27.83 4.48
N SER A 303 -12.41 26.78 3.91
CA SER A 303 -11.19 26.83 3.10
C SER A 303 -11.45 27.19 1.63
N GLY A 304 -12.70 27.13 1.17
CA GLY A 304 -13.09 27.33 -0.22
C GLY A 304 -12.99 26.09 -1.11
N TYR A 305 -12.56 24.95 -0.57
CA TYR A 305 -12.38 23.70 -1.31
C TYR A 305 -13.66 22.86 -1.43
N GLY A 306 -14.69 23.12 -0.61
CA GLY A 306 -15.89 22.29 -0.57
C GLY A 306 -16.67 22.31 -1.87
N LEU A 307 -17.06 21.12 -2.35
CA LEU A 307 -17.99 20.94 -3.48
C LEU A 307 -19.46 21.13 -3.05
N VAL A 308 -19.76 20.90 -1.77
CA VAL A 308 -21.09 21.11 -1.21
C VAL A 308 -21.04 21.93 0.08
N SER A 309 -22.17 22.51 0.47
CA SER A 309 -22.39 23.01 1.83
C SER A 309 -23.42 22.14 2.54
N ILE A 310 -23.16 21.83 3.80
CA ILE A 310 -24.01 20.96 4.64
C ILE A 310 -24.67 21.82 5.72
N ASP A 311 -26.00 21.78 5.79
CA ASP A 311 -26.80 22.41 6.85
C ASP A 311 -27.79 21.38 7.40
N GLY A 312 -27.44 20.77 8.54
CA GLY A 312 -28.13 19.60 9.07
C GLY A 312 -28.17 18.46 8.04
N ASP A 313 -29.37 18.06 7.65
CA ASP A 313 -29.60 17.00 6.65
C ASP A 313 -29.65 17.52 5.21
N THR A 314 -29.49 18.84 5.00
CA THR A 314 -29.62 19.46 3.68
C THR A 314 -28.25 19.64 3.04
N ILE A 315 -28.11 19.12 1.82
CA ILE A 315 -26.94 19.36 0.96
C ILE A 315 -27.28 20.43 -0.08
N SER A 316 -26.43 21.46 -0.16
CA SER A 316 -26.44 22.44 -1.25
C SER A 316 -25.19 22.29 -2.10
N THR A 317 -25.36 21.86 -3.36
CA THR A 317 -24.25 21.72 -4.31
C THR A 317 -23.71 23.08 -4.76
N LYS A 318 -22.39 23.21 -4.87
CA LYS A 318 -21.72 24.42 -5.40
C LYS A 318 -21.38 24.26 -6.89
N SER A 319 -20.87 25.31 -7.53
CA SER A 319 -20.44 25.27 -8.94
C SER A 319 -19.46 24.14 -9.22
N ASP A 320 -18.57 23.89 -8.26
CA ASP A 320 -17.46 22.96 -8.41
C ASP A 320 -17.95 21.50 -8.38
N PHE A 321 -19.08 21.22 -7.73
CA PHE A 321 -19.75 19.92 -7.82
C PHE A 321 -20.15 19.60 -9.27
N THR A 322 -20.80 20.55 -9.94
CA THR A 322 -21.22 20.41 -11.32
C THR A 322 -20.02 20.34 -12.27
N ALA A 323 -18.98 21.14 -12.04
CA ALA A 323 -17.76 21.10 -12.82
C ALA A 323 -17.05 19.73 -12.69
N TYR A 324 -16.92 19.23 -11.46
CA TYR A 324 -16.23 17.96 -11.20
C TYR A 324 -17.00 16.76 -11.78
N SER A 325 -18.31 16.68 -11.53
CA SER A 325 -19.16 15.64 -12.13
C SER A 325 -19.12 15.66 -13.67
N THR A 326 -19.10 16.85 -14.28
CA THR A 326 -18.95 17.00 -15.73
C THR A 326 -17.58 16.52 -16.23
N ALA A 327 -16.51 16.87 -15.52
CA ALA A 327 -15.15 16.45 -15.87
C ALA A 327 -14.99 14.93 -15.75
N LEU A 328 -15.52 14.30 -14.70
CA LEU A 328 -15.55 12.85 -14.55
C LEU A 328 -16.39 12.17 -15.65
N ALA A 329 -17.56 12.69 -15.98
CA ALA A 329 -18.39 12.11 -17.03
C ALA A 329 -17.74 12.21 -18.42
N SER A 330 -17.03 13.31 -18.68
CA SER A 330 -16.39 13.58 -19.98
C SER A 330 -15.08 12.80 -20.17
N ASN A 331 -14.42 12.42 -19.08
CA ASN A 331 -13.12 11.74 -19.07
C ASN A 331 -13.22 10.40 -18.33
N PRO A 332 -13.85 9.37 -18.93
CA PRO A 332 -13.95 8.05 -18.31
C PRO A 332 -12.57 7.43 -18.08
N ALA A 333 -12.48 6.48 -17.14
CA ALA A 333 -11.27 5.71 -16.95
C ALA A 333 -10.88 4.98 -18.27
N PRO A 334 -9.59 4.96 -18.64
CA PRO A 334 -9.14 4.21 -19.81
C PRO A 334 -9.42 2.72 -19.69
N THR A 335 -9.62 2.06 -20.82
CA THR A 335 -9.73 0.60 -20.89
C THR A 335 -8.35 -0.04 -20.95
N GLY A 336 -8.22 -1.28 -20.45
CA GLY A 336 -6.98 -2.03 -20.51
C GLY A 336 -6.08 -1.75 -19.31
N ASP A 337 -4.77 -1.88 -19.51
CA ASP A 337 -3.78 -1.78 -18.44
C ASP A 337 -3.14 -0.40 -18.29
N GLY A 338 -3.50 0.55 -19.16
CA GLY A 338 -2.98 1.92 -19.23
C GLY A 338 -1.46 2.05 -19.22
N GLY A 339 -0.75 1.09 -19.82
CA GLY A 339 0.71 1.14 -19.93
C GLY A 339 1.44 0.94 -18.59
N PHE A 340 0.82 0.27 -17.62
CA PHE A 340 1.46 0.00 -16.34
C PHE A 340 2.74 -0.83 -16.49
N THR A 341 3.63 -0.72 -15.51
CA THR A 341 4.83 -1.52 -15.39
C THR A 341 4.57 -2.72 -14.48
N SER A 342 4.61 -3.93 -15.05
CA SER A 342 4.31 -5.18 -14.34
C SER A 342 5.43 -5.69 -13.44
N THR A 343 6.68 -5.38 -13.76
CA THR A 343 7.86 -5.81 -12.99
C THR A 343 8.53 -4.60 -12.37
N THR A 344 8.60 -4.58 -11.04
CA THR A 344 9.14 -3.44 -10.30
C THR A 344 10.26 -3.86 -9.36
N ASN A 345 11.15 -2.94 -9.05
CA ASN A 345 12.28 -3.16 -8.16
C ASN A 345 12.22 -2.16 -7.01
N SER A 346 12.85 -2.51 -5.89
CA SER A 346 13.08 -1.55 -4.81
C SER A 346 13.91 -0.37 -5.33
N ALA A 347 13.57 0.84 -4.89
CA ALA A 347 14.40 2.01 -5.12
C ALA A 347 15.70 1.93 -4.30
N ALA A 348 16.74 2.66 -4.74
CA ALA A 348 17.86 2.97 -3.87
C ALA A 348 17.39 3.92 -2.76
N CYS A 349 17.80 3.68 -1.51
CA CYS A 349 17.48 4.62 -0.44
C CYS A 349 18.23 5.95 -0.67
N PRO A 350 17.56 7.10 -0.44
CA PRO A 350 18.20 8.40 -0.56
C PRO A 350 19.36 8.54 0.44
N SER A 351 20.43 9.20 0.01
CA SER A 351 21.50 9.63 0.90
C SER A 351 21.11 10.93 1.59
N ALA A 352 21.63 11.17 2.79
CA ALA A 352 21.38 12.41 3.50
C ALA A 352 22.03 13.63 2.79
N ASP A 353 21.30 14.74 2.78
CA ASP A 353 21.73 16.04 2.26
C ASP A 353 21.07 17.19 3.06
N SER A 354 21.05 18.42 2.52
CA SER A 354 20.44 19.58 3.17
C SER A 354 18.91 19.56 3.22
N ASP A 355 18.25 18.77 2.36
CA ASP A 355 16.80 18.67 2.23
C ASP A 355 16.26 17.34 2.77
N TRP A 356 17.14 16.35 2.96
CA TRP A 356 16.84 15.01 3.48
C TRP A 356 17.82 14.60 4.59
N LEU A 357 17.39 14.58 5.86
CA LEU A 357 18.29 14.36 6.99
C LEU A 357 18.45 12.88 7.41
N VAL A 358 17.67 11.97 6.82
CA VAL A 358 17.74 10.55 7.18
C VAL A 358 19.00 9.94 6.58
N SER A 359 19.94 9.59 7.45
CA SER A 359 21.26 9.06 7.07
C SER A 359 21.39 7.54 7.26
N ASP A 360 20.49 6.93 8.03
CA ASP A 360 20.39 5.48 8.22
C ASP A 360 19.05 4.98 7.69
N THR A 361 19.09 3.83 7.02
CA THR A 361 17.92 3.13 6.47
C THR A 361 17.30 2.16 7.46
N SER A 362 17.97 1.89 8.60
CA SER A 362 17.46 1.07 9.69
C SER A 362 16.18 1.69 10.25
N LEU A 363 15.15 0.88 10.41
CA LEU A 363 13.87 1.29 10.98
C LEU A 363 13.83 0.94 12.46
N PRO A 364 13.13 1.72 13.31
CA PRO A 364 12.89 1.31 14.69
C PRO A 364 12.19 -0.05 14.72
N ALA A 365 12.60 -0.91 15.65
CA ALA A 365 11.92 -2.16 15.94
C ALA A 365 10.51 -1.86 16.48
N ILE A 366 9.57 -2.77 16.27
CA ILE A 366 8.26 -2.68 16.91
C ILE A 366 8.43 -2.53 18.43
N PRO A 367 7.73 -1.59 19.10
CA PRO A 367 7.75 -1.49 20.55
C PRO A 367 7.36 -2.83 21.20
N THR A 368 8.11 -3.28 22.21
CA THR A 368 7.91 -4.60 22.85
C THR A 368 6.48 -4.80 23.37
N GLY A 369 5.84 -3.73 23.85
CA GLY A 369 4.45 -3.76 24.29
C GLY A 369 3.44 -4.05 23.17
N ALA A 370 3.79 -3.77 21.91
CA ALA A 370 2.95 -3.96 20.74
C ALA A 370 3.08 -5.36 20.11
N GLU A 371 4.15 -6.11 20.40
CA GLU A 371 4.35 -7.49 19.90
C GLU A 371 3.17 -8.41 20.25
N LYS A 372 2.54 -8.17 21.41
CA LYS A 372 1.36 -8.94 21.84
C LYS A 372 0.18 -8.80 20.87
N TYR A 373 0.03 -7.67 20.19
CA TYR A 373 -1.08 -7.44 19.27
C TYR A 373 -0.93 -8.29 18.00
N MET A 374 0.29 -8.49 17.52
CA MET A 374 0.57 -9.34 16.34
C MET A 374 0.00 -10.75 16.44
N THR A 375 -0.16 -11.27 17.66
CA THR A 375 -0.70 -12.61 17.92
C THR A 375 -2.13 -12.57 18.48
N LYS A 376 -2.40 -11.70 19.46
CA LYS A 376 -3.69 -11.66 20.17
C LYS A 376 -4.74 -10.81 19.46
N GLY A 377 -4.32 -9.91 18.58
CA GLY A 377 -5.14 -8.87 17.98
C GLY A 377 -5.06 -7.58 18.79
N ALA A 378 -5.52 -6.48 18.20
CA ALA A 378 -5.47 -5.16 18.82
C ALA A 378 -6.41 -5.02 20.02
N GLY A 379 -7.49 -5.80 20.05
CA GLY A 379 -8.58 -5.63 21.01
C GLY A 379 -9.48 -4.44 20.61
N THR A 380 -10.28 -3.95 21.55
CA THR A 380 -11.17 -2.81 21.32
C THR A 380 -10.35 -1.54 21.05
N GLY A 381 -10.68 -0.83 19.97
CA GLY A 381 -10.07 0.46 19.65
C GLY A 381 -10.40 1.54 20.70
N PRO A 382 -9.51 2.53 20.89
CA PRO A 382 -9.75 3.60 21.86
C PRO A 382 -10.81 4.62 21.43
N GLY A 383 -11.26 4.58 20.17
CA GLY A 383 -12.21 5.51 19.60
C GLY A 383 -11.73 6.96 19.55
N LEU A 384 -12.66 7.88 19.38
CA LEU A 384 -12.37 9.32 19.25
C LEU A 384 -12.25 10.07 20.58
N THR A 385 -12.54 9.41 21.71
CA THR A 385 -12.52 10.01 23.06
C THR A 385 -11.43 9.46 23.97
N GLY A 386 -10.49 8.65 23.44
CA GLY A 386 -9.38 8.11 24.21
C GLY A 386 -8.35 9.16 24.64
N ASP A 387 -7.43 8.77 25.53
CA ASP A 387 -6.42 9.68 26.11
C ASP A 387 -5.33 10.14 25.11
N GLY A 388 -5.29 9.55 23.90
CA GLY A 388 -4.25 9.75 22.89
C GLY A 388 -2.95 8.99 23.17
N SER A 389 -2.01 9.04 22.23
CA SER A 389 -0.78 8.23 22.27
C SER A 389 0.53 9.02 22.30
N GLN A 390 0.51 10.35 22.13
CA GLN A 390 1.70 11.12 21.77
C GLN A 390 2.92 10.94 22.70
N ASN A 391 2.69 10.69 23.99
CA ASN A 391 3.72 10.35 24.98
C ASN A 391 3.26 9.21 25.89
N ALA A 392 2.40 8.33 25.38
CA ALA A 392 1.85 7.21 26.13
C ALA A 392 2.61 5.92 25.80
N GLY A 393 2.64 4.96 26.73
CA GLY A 393 3.16 3.62 26.43
C GLY A 393 4.69 3.50 26.34
N GLY A 394 5.13 2.30 25.99
CA GLY A 394 6.53 1.97 25.75
C GLY A 394 6.91 2.22 24.29
N THR A 395 8.03 2.89 24.07
CA THR A 395 8.59 3.17 22.74
C THR A 395 9.43 2.01 22.21
N SER A 396 9.85 2.11 20.96
CA SER A 396 10.93 1.27 20.44
C SER A 396 12.21 1.41 21.28
N THR A 397 12.94 0.31 21.46
CA THR A 397 14.21 0.27 22.22
C THR A 397 15.41 -0.18 21.38
N GLY A 398 15.23 -0.35 20.08
CA GLY A 398 16.27 -0.80 19.16
C GLY A 398 15.86 -0.73 17.70
N GLU A 399 16.71 -1.24 16.82
CA GLU A 399 16.49 -1.28 15.38
C GLU A 399 15.93 -2.64 14.95
N ALA A 400 15.05 -2.62 13.96
CA ALA A 400 14.57 -3.84 13.31
C ALA A 400 15.70 -4.44 12.45
N SER A 401 15.83 -5.76 12.46
CA SER A 401 16.65 -6.43 11.45
C SER A 401 15.96 -6.32 10.09
N SER A 402 16.69 -5.97 9.04
CA SER A 402 16.13 -5.94 7.68
C SER A 402 15.52 -7.31 7.32
N GLY A 403 14.31 -7.32 6.74
CA GLY A 403 13.59 -8.56 6.45
C GLY A 403 12.80 -9.15 7.63
N SER A 404 12.93 -8.61 8.85
CA SER A 404 12.31 -9.21 10.05
C SER A 404 10.78 -9.23 10.04
N GLY A 405 10.15 -8.44 9.17
CA GLY A 405 8.71 -8.46 8.94
C GLY A 405 8.22 -9.51 7.96
N SER A 406 9.10 -10.21 7.27
CA SER A 406 8.72 -11.30 6.37
C SER A 406 8.10 -12.46 7.17
N GLY A 407 6.78 -12.62 7.10
CA GLY A 407 6.07 -13.72 7.75
C GLY A 407 6.52 -15.08 7.20
N SER A 408 6.83 -16.05 8.08
CA SER A 408 7.07 -17.44 7.69
C SER A 408 5.74 -18.09 7.27
N GLY A 409 5.38 -17.93 6.00
CA GLY A 409 4.25 -18.62 5.38
C GLY A 409 4.67 -20.04 4.97
N THR A 410 4.09 -21.04 5.63
CA THR A 410 4.26 -22.47 5.30
C THR A 410 3.78 -22.73 3.87
N SER A 411 4.71 -22.99 2.94
CA SER A 411 4.40 -23.53 1.62
C SER A 411 4.08 -25.02 1.74
N THR A 412 2.80 -25.37 1.78
CA THR A 412 2.33 -26.75 1.60
C THR A 412 2.59 -27.17 0.15
N ALA A 413 3.69 -27.89 -0.07
CA ALA A 413 4.00 -28.49 -1.37
C ALA A 413 3.00 -29.63 -1.68
N SER A 414 2.00 -29.34 -2.51
CA SER A 414 1.19 -30.37 -3.15
C SER A 414 1.91 -30.88 -4.39
N ALA A 415 2.43 -32.10 -4.33
CA ALA A 415 3.01 -32.78 -5.48
C ALA A 415 1.89 -33.18 -6.46
N SER A 416 1.72 -32.43 -7.55
CA SER A 416 0.91 -32.84 -8.70
C SER A 416 1.83 -33.28 -9.84
N SER A 417 1.78 -34.58 -10.14
CA SER A 417 2.45 -35.19 -11.29
C SER A 417 1.65 -34.89 -12.56
N SER A 418 2.22 -34.15 -13.51
CA SER A 418 1.73 -34.11 -14.90
C SER A 418 2.78 -34.70 -15.84
N LYS A 419 2.42 -35.86 -16.41
CA LYS A 419 3.12 -36.47 -17.54
C LYS A 419 2.76 -35.69 -18.81
N SER A 420 3.76 -35.31 -19.59
CA SER A 420 3.59 -35.18 -21.04
C SER A 420 4.78 -35.81 -21.77
N ALA A 421 4.46 -36.37 -22.93
CA ALA A 421 5.23 -37.38 -23.64
C ALA A 421 6.39 -36.78 -24.45
N GLY A 422 7.55 -37.43 -24.35
CA GLY A 422 8.70 -37.26 -25.24
C GLY A 422 9.33 -38.64 -25.49
N ALA A 423 9.53 -38.98 -26.76
CA ALA A 423 9.85 -40.32 -27.23
C ALA A 423 11.24 -40.84 -26.80
N GLY A 424 11.27 -42.10 -26.36
CA GLY A 424 12.20 -43.16 -26.79
C GLY A 424 13.71 -43.00 -26.56
N GLY A 425 14.21 -43.55 -25.45
CA GLY A 425 15.61 -43.93 -25.23
C GLY A 425 15.72 -44.88 -24.02
N PRO A 426 16.56 -45.93 -24.03
CA PRO A 426 16.36 -47.12 -23.21
C PRO A 426 16.69 -46.89 -21.74
N GLY A 427 15.83 -47.42 -20.87
CA GLY A 427 15.92 -47.30 -19.41
C GLY A 427 17.10 -48.06 -18.78
N PRO A 428 17.42 -47.73 -17.51
CA PRO A 428 18.57 -48.26 -16.79
C PRO A 428 18.39 -49.74 -16.44
N ILE A 429 19.42 -50.53 -16.75
CA ILE A 429 19.49 -51.99 -16.54
C ILE A 429 19.67 -52.31 -15.05
N ASP A 430 18.81 -53.20 -14.56
CA ASP A 430 18.81 -53.81 -13.24
C ASP A 430 20.09 -54.64 -13.01
N LYS A 431 20.85 -54.29 -11.96
CA LYS A 431 22.15 -54.91 -11.61
C LYS A 431 22.03 -56.17 -10.75
N GLY A 432 20.85 -56.78 -10.66
CA GLY A 432 20.64 -58.05 -9.94
C GLY A 432 21.16 -59.31 -10.65
N ALA A 433 21.41 -59.27 -11.96
CA ALA A 433 21.73 -60.47 -12.76
C ALA A 433 23.23 -60.76 -13.00
N PHE A 434 24.15 -59.93 -12.49
CA PHE A 434 25.60 -60.08 -12.75
C PHE A 434 26.40 -60.79 -11.64
N VAL A 435 25.75 -61.25 -10.57
CA VAL A 435 26.44 -61.92 -9.44
C VAL A 435 26.53 -63.45 -9.64
N VAL A 436 25.82 -64.03 -10.61
CA VAL A 436 25.85 -65.49 -10.85
C VAL A 436 26.75 -65.90 -12.04
N THR A 437 27.14 -64.96 -12.90
CA THR A 437 27.98 -65.25 -14.09
C THR A 437 29.49 -65.03 -13.85
N GLY A 438 29.86 -64.31 -12.79
CA GLY A 438 31.27 -64.07 -12.40
C GLY A 438 31.96 -65.27 -11.74
N ALA A 439 31.21 -66.23 -11.20
CA ALA A 439 31.76 -67.41 -10.51
C ALA A 439 32.12 -68.58 -11.46
N VAL A 440 31.66 -68.55 -12.72
CA VAL A 440 31.94 -69.62 -13.71
C VAL A 440 33.16 -69.31 -14.59
N PHE A 441 33.56 -68.04 -14.74
CA PHE A 441 34.77 -67.65 -15.48
C PHE A 441 36.07 -67.72 -14.67
N PHE A 442 35.98 -67.77 -13.33
CA PHE A 442 37.17 -67.84 -12.46
C PHE A 442 37.74 -69.27 -12.33
N PHE A 443 36.98 -70.31 -12.70
CA PHE A 443 37.42 -71.71 -12.67
C PHE A 443 37.92 -72.27 -14.01
N THR A 444 37.80 -71.53 -15.11
CA THR A 444 38.32 -71.94 -16.43
C THR A 444 39.64 -71.31 -16.82
N LEU A 445 40.13 -70.30 -16.08
CA LEU A 445 41.39 -69.60 -16.38
C LEU A 445 42.60 -70.05 -15.52
N VAL A 446 42.36 -70.83 -14.46
CA VAL A 446 43.42 -71.47 -13.65
C VAL A 446 43.86 -72.82 -14.26
N GLY A 447 43.14 -73.34 -15.26
CA GLY A 447 43.45 -74.61 -15.94
C GLY A 447 44.39 -74.52 -17.15
N THR A 448 44.69 -73.31 -17.67
CA THR A 448 45.46 -73.13 -18.91
C THR A 448 46.78 -72.36 -18.76
N MET A 449 47.29 -72.20 -17.53
CA MET A 449 48.68 -71.72 -17.29
C MET A 449 49.55 -72.75 -16.53
N LEU A 450 49.16 -74.01 -16.57
CA LEU A 450 50.07 -75.15 -16.36
C LEU A 450 50.35 -75.79 -17.73
N LEU A 451 51.20 -75.13 -18.53
CA LEU A 451 52.09 -75.67 -19.55
C LEU A 451 53.06 -74.59 -20.03
#